data_AF-A0A8C5K7A2-F1
#
_entry.id   AF-A0A8C5K7A2-F1
#
_cell.length_a   1.000
_cell.length_b   1.000
_cell.length_c   1.000
_cell.angle_alpha   90.00
_cell.angle_beta   90.00
_cell.angle_gamma   90.00
#
_symmetry.space_group_name_H-M   'P 1'
#
loop_
_entity.id
_entity.type
_entity.pdbx_description
1 polymer ?
#
loop_
_entity_poly.entity_id
_entity_poly.type
_entity_poly.pdbx_seq_one_letter_code
_entity_poly.pdbx_strand_id
1 'polypeptide(L)'
;MTRKIFTNTRERWRQQNVNSAFAKLRKLIPTHPPDKKLSKNETLRLAMRYINFLVKVLGEQSLQQTGGAAQGNILGLFPQGPHLPGLEDKIFLEDYRVSSPGPSHSGP
;
A
#
# COMPACT_ATOMS: atom_id res chain seq x y z
N MET A 1 -25.48 -26.38 -15.81
CA MET A 1 -25.49 -25.80 -14.44
C MET A 1 -24.19 -26.06 -13.65
N THR A 2 -23.48 -27.17 -13.90
CA THR A 2 -22.37 -27.68 -13.06
C THR A 2 -21.09 -26.84 -13.05
N ARG A 3 -20.70 -26.21 -14.17
CA ARG A 3 -19.46 -25.39 -14.26
C ARG A 3 -19.51 -24.16 -13.34
N LYS A 4 -20.65 -23.45 -13.31
CA LYS A 4 -20.85 -22.26 -12.47
C LYS A 4 -20.72 -22.58 -10.97
N ILE A 5 -21.22 -23.75 -10.56
CA ILE A 5 -21.15 -24.22 -9.17
C ILE A 5 -19.68 -24.50 -8.81
N PHE A 6 -18.96 -25.26 -9.64
CA PHE A 6 -17.55 -25.55 -9.42
C PHE A 6 -16.70 -24.27 -9.34
N THR A 7 -16.91 -23.31 -10.25
CA THR A 7 -16.17 -22.04 -10.23
C THR A 7 -16.49 -21.20 -8.98
N ASN A 8 -17.75 -21.16 -8.54
CA ASN A 8 -18.13 -20.45 -7.31
C ASN A 8 -17.49 -21.09 -6.07
N THR A 9 -17.52 -22.41 -5.97
CA THR A 9 -16.88 -23.15 -4.86
C THR A 9 -15.38 -22.85 -4.80
N ARG A 10 -14.69 -22.86 -5.94
CA ARG A 10 -13.27 -22.54 -6.01
C ARG A 10 -12.97 -21.10 -5.59
N GLU A 11 -13.74 -20.11 -6.07
CA GLU A 11 -13.52 -18.71 -5.68
C GLU A 11 -13.81 -18.48 -4.19
N ARG A 12 -14.84 -19.14 -3.65
CA ARG A 12 -15.11 -19.13 -2.21
C ARG A 12 -13.91 -19.65 -1.42
N TRP A 13 -13.31 -20.77 -1.84
CA TRP A 13 -12.12 -21.31 -1.16
C TRP A 13 -10.93 -20.34 -1.22
N ARG A 14 -10.71 -19.70 -2.38
CA ARG A 14 -9.68 -18.66 -2.52
C ARG A 14 -9.91 -17.48 -1.56
N GLN A 15 -11.16 -17.01 -1.44
CA GLN A 15 -11.52 -15.93 -0.51
C GLN A 15 -11.39 -16.36 0.95
N GLN A 16 -11.68 -17.62 1.30
CA GLN A 16 -11.46 -18.14 2.65
C GLN A 16 -9.97 -18.12 3.04
N ASN A 17 -9.07 -18.44 2.10
CA ASN A 17 -7.63 -18.36 2.33
C ASN A 17 -7.20 -16.91 2.63
N VAL A 18 -7.69 -15.94 1.86
CA VAL A 18 -7.42 -14.51 2.09
C VAL A 18 -7.98 -14.05 3.44
N ASN A 19 -9.22 -14.42 3.77
CA ASN A 19 -9.85 -14.05 5.04
C ASN A 19 -9.09 -14.65 6.24
N SER A 20 -8.56 -15.87 6.10
CA SER A 20 -7.72 -16.52 7.11
C SER A 20 -6.39 -15.79 7.31
N ALA A 21 -5.75 -15.31 6.24
CA ALA A 21 -4.56 -14.47 6.33
C ALA A 21 -4.84 -13.13 7.02
N PHE A 22 -5.98 -12.49 6.71
CA PHE A 22 -6.43 -11.29 7.41
C PHE A 22 -6.68 -11.55 8.91
N ALA A 23 -7.20 -12.72 9.28
CA ALA A 23 -7.39 -13.08 10.69
C ALA A 23 -6.05 -13.24 11.42
N LYS A 24 -5.06 -13.87 10.79
CA LYS A 24 -3.68 -13.97 11.32
C LYS A 24 -3.06 -12.58 11.50
N LEU A 25 -3.19 -11.71 10.50
CA LEU A 25 -2.66 -10.35 10.56
C LEU A 25 -3.27 -9.55 11.73
N ARG A 26 -4.60 -9.64 11.94
CA ARG A 26 -5.26 -8.95 13.08
C ARG A 26 -4.69 -9.34 14.43
N LYS A 27 -4.32 -10.60 14.63
CA LYS A 27 -3.73 -11.08 15.91
C LYS A 27 -2.38 -10.45 16.22
N LEU A 28 -1.67 -9.93 15.21
CA LEU A 28 -0.37 -9.29 15.36
C LEU A 28 -0.49 -7.78 15.58
N ILE A 29 -1.68 -7.20 15.41
CA ILE A 29 -1.88 -5.75 15.52
C ILE A 29 -2.28 -5.43 16.97
N PRO A 30 -1.51 -4.58 17.69
CA PRO A 30 -1.87 -4.19 19.04
C PRO A 30 -3.16 -3.35 19.06
N THR A 31 -4.16 -3.78 19.83
CA THR A 31 -5.43 -3.04 20.03
C THR A 31 -5.92 -3.10 21.47
N HIS A 32 -6.76 -2.14 21.84
CA HIS A 32 -7.55 -2.16 23.06
C HIS A 32 -9.05 -2.11 22.70
N PRO A 33 -9.88 -3.08 23.11
CA PRO A 33 -9.49 -4.36 23.73
C PRO A 33 -8.75 -5.29 22.73
N PRO A 34 -8.07 -6.35 23.19
CA PRO A 34 -7.28 -7.26 22.34
C PRO A 34 -8.10 -8.00 21.27
N ASP A 35 -9.41 -8.11 21.45
CA ASP A 35 -10.35 -8.81 20.57
C ASP A 35 -11.15 -7.86 19.66
N LYS A 36 -10.75 -6.58 19.59
CA LYS A 36 -11.36 -5.56 18.74
C LYS A 36 -11.51 -6.07 17.30
N LYS A 37 -12.74 -5.99 16.78
CA LYS A 37 -13.04 -6.37 15.38
C LYS A 37 -12.61 -5.27 14.42
N LEU A 38 -11.44 -5.45 13.79
CA LEU A 38 -10.92 -4.54 12.77
C LEU A 38 -11.49 -4.85 11.38
N SER A 39 -11.95 -3.82 10.66
CA SER A 39 -12.27 -3.94 9.23
C SER A 39 -11.01 -4.27 8.40
N LYS A 40 -11.18 -4.69 7.14
CA LYS A 40 -10.04 -4.97 6.24
C LYS A 40 -9.16 -3.74 6.06
N ASN A 41 -9.75 -2.58 5.84
CA ASN A 41 -9.01 -1.34 5.63
C ASN A 41 -8.26 -0.90 6.90
N GLU A 42 -8.92 -0.92 8.05
CA GLU A 42 -8.26 -0.60 9.32
C GLU A 42 -7.10 -1.55 9.60
N THR A 43 -7.30 -2.86 9.37
CA THR A 43 -6.24 -3.88 9.54
C THR A 43 -5.00 -3.50 8.73
N LEU A 44 -5.17 -3.12 7.46
CA LEU A 44 -4.05 -2.72 6.60
C LEU A 44 -3.36 -1.44 7.10
N ARG A 45 -4.14 -0.39 7.43
CA ARG A 45 -3.61 0.88 7.93
C ARG A 45 -2.87 0.72 9.26
N LEU A 46 -3.40 -0.10 10.15
CA LEU A 46 -2.84 -0.32 11.48
C LEU A 46 -1.59 -1.21 11.41
N ALA A 47 -1.56 -2.20 10.50
CA ALA A 47 -0.36 -2.98 10.22
C ALA A 47 0.79 -2.11 9.70
N MET A 48 0.55 -1.22 8.72
CA MET A 48 1.58 -0.29 8.22
C MET A 48 2.11 0.62 9.33
N ARG A 49 1.21 1.18 10.14
CA ARG A 49 1.61 2.00 11.30
C ARG A 49 2.43 1.21 12.31
N TYR A 50 2.06 -0.04 12.58
CA TYR A 50 2.76 -0.87 13.55
C TYR A 50 4.16 -1.27 13.07
N ILE A 51 4.32 -1.64 11.80
CA ILE A 51 5.65 -1.87 11.21
C ILE A 51 6.52 -0.62 11.35
N ASN A 52 6.01 0.55 10.98
CA ASN A 52 6.75 1.82 11.11
C ASN A 52 7.11 2.13 12.57
N PHE A 53 6.20 1.86 13.51
CA PHE A 53 6.46 2.02 14.93
C PHE A 53 7.61 1.11 15.41
N LEU A 54 7.58 -0.18 15.05
CA LEU A 54 8.64 -1.11 15.42
C LEU A 54 9.99 -0.70 14.84
N VAL A 55 10.04 -0.25 13.59
CA VAL A 55 11.28 0.24 12.97
C VAL A 55 11.84 1.47 13.70
N LYS A 56 10.98 2.41 14.12
CA LYS A 56 11.41 3.57 14.92
C LYS A 56 11.96 3.15 16.27
N VAL A 57 11.24 2.29 17.00
CA VAL A 57 11.68 1.80 18.32
C VAL A 57 13.02 1.08 18.22
N LEU A 58 13.22 0.24 17.20
CA LEU A 58 14.48 -0.47 16.99
C LEU A 58 15.61 0.46 16.48
N GLY A 59 15.29 1.46 15.66
CA GLY A 59 16.26 2.44 15.17
C GLY A 59 16.70 3.45 16.24
N GLU A 60 15.77 3.89 17.09
CA GLU A 60 16.06 4.77 18.24
C GLU A 60 16.96 4.08 19.26
N GLN A 61 16.82 2.76 19.46
CA GLN A 61 17.75 1.98 20.28
C GLN A 61 19.19 1.99 19.73
N SER A 62 19.35 2.10 18.40
CA SER A 62 20.66 2.26 17.76
C SER A 62 21.19 3.70 17.83
N LEU A 63 20.31 4.72 17.81
CA LEU A 63 20.72 6.14 17.77
C LEU A 63 20.95 6.77 19.15
N GLN A 64 20.62 6.10 20.25
CA GLN A 64 21.10 6.53 21.57
C GLN A 64 22.63 6.44 21.73
N GLN A 65 23.35 5.86 20.76
CA GLN A 65 24.81 5.91 20.65
C GLN A 65 25.35 7.00 19.71
N THR A 66 24.51 7.66 18.88
CA THR A 66 24.97 8.78 18.06
C THR A 66 23.83 9.76 17.80
N GLY A 67 23.94 10.97 18.38
CA GLY A 67 22.98 12.05 18.14
C GLY A 67 22.96 12.44 16.67
N GLY A 68 21.78 12.41 16.05
CA GLY A 68 21.60 12.85 14.67
C GLY A 68 20.21 12.56 14.13
N ALA A 69 19.45 13.62 13.89
CA ALA A 69 18.11 13.60 13.33
C ALA A 69 18.04 12.82 12.00
N ALA A 70 17.14 11.83 11.93
CA ALA A 70 16.67 11.30 10.66
C ALA A 70 15.18 10.97 10.79
N GLN A 71 14.35 11.74 10.07
CA GLN A 71 12.94 11.46 9.90
C GLN A 71 12.76 10.13 9.15
N GLY A 72 12.69 9.03 9.90
CA GLY A 72 12.55 7.68 9.37
C GLY A 72 11.12 7.35 8.94
N ASN A 73 10.76 7.69 7.69
CA ASN A 73 9.69 7.03 6.95
C ASN A 73 10.31 5.90 6.11
N ILE A 74 10.05 4.66 6.51
CA ILE A 74 10.80 3.45 6.08
C ILE A 74 10.32 2.88 4.74
N LEU A 75 9.31 3.45 4.10
CA LEU A 75 8.86 2.99 2.78
C LEU A 75 8.73 4.20 1.87
N GLY A 76 9.72 4.44 1.02
CA GLY A 76 9.65 5.38 -0.11
C GLY A 76 8.55 5.06 -1.14
N LEU A 77 7.45 4.41 -0.74
CA LEU A 77 6.27 4.11 -1.55
C LEU A 77 5.29 5.29 -1.65
N PHE A 78 5.39 6.28 -0.75
CA PHE A 78 4.61 7.51 -0.83
C PHE A 78 5.48 8.70 -0.45
N PRO A 79 6.17 9.33 -1.43
CA PRO A 79 6.66 10.68 -1.23
C PRO A 79 5.45 11.59 -1.10
N GLN A 80 5.28 12.23 0.07
CA GLN A 80 4.58 13.50 0.07
C GLN A 80 5.52 14.48 -0.59
N GLY A 81 5.15 14.94 -1.80
CA GLY A 81 5.93 15.92 -2.54
C GLY A 81 6.17 17.17 -1.68
N PRO A 82 7.26 17.92 -1.93
CA PRO A 82 7.53 19.14 -1.19
C PRO A 82 6.33 20.08 -1.35
N HIS A 83 5.72 20.47 -0.24
CA HIS A 83 4.76 21.57 -0.21
C HIS A 83 5.53 22.85 -0.55
N LEU A 84 5.62 23.18 -1.84
CA LEU A 84 6.09 24.45 -2.34
C LEU A 84 4.98 25.49 -2.13
N PRO A 85 5.24 26.59 -1.39
CA PRO A 85 4.27 27.67 -1.28
C PRO A 85 4.31 28.48 -2.59
N GLY A 86 3.17 28.56 -3.27
CA GLY A 86 2.95 29.48 -4.38
C GLY A 86 3.29 28.92 -5.74
N LEU A 87 2.33 28.21 -6.35
CA LEU A 87 1.86 28.53 -7.69
C LEU A 87 0.53 27.78 -7.89
N GLU A 88 -0.55 28.47 -7.53
CA GLU A 88 -1.86 28.14 -8.06
C GLU A 88 -1.83 28.21 -9.60
N ASP A 89 -2.55 27.26 -10.19
CA ASP A 89 -2.92 27.18 -11.60
C ASP A 89 -1.90 26.65 -12.62
N LYS A 90 -2.34 25.57 -13.27
CA LYS A 90 -1.84 24.96 -14.52
C LYS A 90 -0.58 24.09 -14.34
N ILE A 91 -0.74 22.76 -14.44
CA ILE A 91 -0.44 22.00 -15.67
C ILE A 91 -1.24 20.69 -15.60
N PHE A 92 -2.24 20.64 -16.47
CA PHE A 92 -2.97 19.45 -16.89
C PHE A 92 -2.01 18.52 -17.64
N LEU A 93 -2.00 17.24 -17.26
CA LEU A 93 -1.92 16.07 -18.14
C LEU A 93 -1.10 16.22 -19.46
N GLU A 94 0.24 16.25 -19.38
CA GLU A 94 1.13 16.18 -20.56
C GLU A 94 2.12 15.00 -20.47
N ASP A 95 1.66 13.83 -20.01
CA ASP A 95 2.45 12.58 -20.08
C ASP A 95 1.66 11.41 -20.71
N TYR A 96 0.57 11.69 -21.41
CA TYR A 96 -0.13 10.71 -22.24
C TYR A 96 0.21 10.87 -23.73
N ARG A 97 1.50 10.98 -24.05
CA ARG A 97 1.95 10.82 -25.44
C ARG A 97 2.03 9.33 -25.77
N VAL A 98 0.88 8.75 -26.10
CA VAL A 98 0.80 7.47 -26.83
C VAL A 98 1.60 7.63 -28.13
N SER A 99 2.67 6.86 -28.30
CA SER A 99 3.28 6.65 -29.61
C SER A 99 2.29 5.88 -30.49
N SER A 100 1.53 6.62 -31.30
CA SER A 100 0.78 6.05 -32.43
C SER A 100 1.75 5.57 -33.52
N PRO A 101 1.62 4.33 -34.04
CA PRO A 101 2.26 3.97 -35.30
C PRO A 101 1.54 4.71 -36.44
N GLY A 102 2.29 5.53 -37.18
CA GLY A 102 1.78 6.25 -38.35
C GLY A 102 1.52 5.34 -39.57
N PRO A 103 0.82 5.85 -40.60
CA PRO A 103 0.36 5.05 -41.74
C PRO A 103 1.50 4.82 -42.74
N SER A 104 1.65 3.58 -43.20
CA SER A 104 2.56 3.23 -44.29
C SER A 104 1.87 3.48 -45.64
N HIS A 105 2.36 4.45 -46.41
CA HIS A 105 2.06 4.54 -47.85
C HIS A 105 3.23 5.20 -48.63
N SER A 106 3.89 4.42 -49.48
CA SER A 106 4.48 4.77 -50.78
C SER A 106 5.11 3.47 -51.34
N GLY A 107 4.80 2.98 -52.55
CA GLY A 107 5.08 3.58 -53.86
C GLY A 107 6.57 3.36 -54.19
N PRO A 108 6.97 2.80 -55.35
CA PRO A 108 6.43 3.08 -56.69
C PRO A 108 5.68 1.93 -57.37
#